data_AF-A0A328UJN8-F1
#
_entry.id   AF-A0A328UJN8-F1
#
_cell.length_a   1.000
_cell.length_b   1.000
_cell.length_c   1.000
_cell.angle_alpha   90.00
_cell.angle_beta   90.00
_cell.angle_gamma   90.00
#
_symmetry.space_group_name_H-M   'P 1'
#
loop_
_entity.id
_entity.type
_entity.pdbx_description
1 polymer ?
#
loop_
_entity_poly.entity_id
_entity_poly.type
_entity_poly.pdbx_seq_one_letter_code
_entity_poly.pdbx_strand_id
1 'polypeptide(L)' 'MEVELKGIPVEKKETLNNLLEKYNYEFSQYDQAPFDDEGLFHYPYLDNIGRRQAGTPALS' A
#
# COMPACT_ATOMS: atom_id res chain seq x y z
N MET A 1 1.24 -16.89 -16.92
CA MET A 1 0.78 -16.46 -15.59
C MET A 1 -0.21 -15.35 -15.82
N GLU A 2 -1.49 -15.59 -15.52
CA GLU A 2 -2.51 -14.53 -15.58
C GLU A 2 -2.54 -13.81 -14.24
N VAL A 3 -2.46 -12.48 -14.26
CA VAL A 3 -2.50 -11.64 -13.06
C VAL A 3 -3.75 -10.76 -13.15
N GLU A 4 -4.71 -10.99 -12.26
CA GLU A 4 -5.93 -10.20 -12.16
C GLU A 4 -5.84 -9.22 -10.99
N LEU A 5 -6.17 -7.95 -11.24
CA LEU A 5 -6.26 -6.92 -10.20
C LEU A 5 -7.68 -6.92 -9.60
N LYS A 6 -7.79 -7.15 -8.29
CA LYS A 6 -9.05 -7.07 -7.55
C LYS A 6 -9.05 -5.84 -6.65
N GLY A 7 -10.09 -5.01 -6.78
CA GLY A 7 -10.35 -3.91 -5.86
C GLY A 7 -10.64 -4.44 -4.46
N ILE A 8 -10.07 -3.78 -3.45
CA ILE A 8 -10.22 -4.16 -2.04
C ILE A 8 -10.95 -3.02 -1.32
N PRO A 9 -11.91 -3.30 -0.41
CA PRO A 9 -12.58 -2.25 0.35
C PRO A 9 -11.59 -1.41 1.16
N VAL A 10 -11.85 -0.11 1.31
CA VAL A 10 -10.95 0.83 1.99
C VAL A 10 -10.76 0.45 3.47
N GLU A 11 -11.75 -0.20 4.08
CA GLU A 11 -11.69 -0.70 5.45
C GLU A 11 -10.59 -1.74 5.64
N LYS A 12 -10.16 -2.42 4.56
CA LYS A 12 -9.03 -3.36 4.60
C LYS A 12 -7.66 -2.69 4.50
N LYS A 13 -7.59 -1.36 4.33
CA LYS A 13 -6.34 -0.60 4.25
C LYS A 13 -5.46 -0.85 5.48
N GLU A 14 -6.04 -0.81 6.68
CA GLU A 14 -5.30 -1.01 7.92
C GLU A 14 -4.71 -2.43 8.02
N THR A 15 -5.49 -3.43 7.61
CA THR A 15 -5.00 -4.81 7.52
C THR A 15 -3.83 -4.95 6.55
N LEU A 16 -3.89 -4.26 5.40
CA LEU A 16 -2.83 -4.28 4.41
C LEU A 16 -1.57 -3.55 4.90
N ASN A 17 -1.72 -2.39 5.56
CA ASN A 17 -0.62 -1.68 6.23
C ASN A 17 0.11 -2.61 7.20
N ASN A 18 -0.63 -3.27 8.10
CA ASN A 18 -0.05 -4.18 9.09
C ASN A 18 0.69 -5.36 8.45
N LEU A 19 0.22 -5.88 7.31
CA LEU A 19 0.88 -6.96 6.61
C LEU A 19 2.20 -6.50 5.98
N LEU A 20 2.20 -5.31 5.35
CA LEU A 20 3.38 -4.74 4.74
C LEU A 20 4.44 -4.36 5.79
N GLU A 21 4.04 -3.79 6.93
CA GLU A 21 4.97 -3.52 8.04
C GLU A 21 5.70 -4.79 8.48
N LYS A 22 4.98 -5.90 8.67
CA LYS A 22 5.59 -7.18 9.04
C LYS A 22 6.54 -7.69 7.96
N TYR A 23 6.12 -7.60 6.70
CA TYR A 23 6.93 -8.05 5.58
C TYR A 23 8.22 -7.23 5.49
N ASN A 24 8.13 -5.90 5.43
CA ASN A 24 9.32 -5.05 5.35
C ASN A 24 10.20 -5.15 6.59
N TYR A 25 9.63 -5.35 7.78
CA TYR A 25 10.43 -5.62 8.97
C TYR A 25 11.30 -6.87 8.81
N GLU A 26 10.77 -7.96 8.24
CA GLU A 26 11.55 -9.19 8.01
C GLU A 26 12.72 -8.98 7.05
N PHE A 27 12.58 -8.09 6.07
CA PHE A 27 13.63 -7.82 5.08
C PHE A 27 14.56 -6.65 5.43
N SER A 28 14.15 -5.81 6.39
CA SER A 28 14.87 -4.60 6.85
C SER A 28 16.33 -4.86 7.22
N GLN A 29 16.65 -6.06 7.68
CA GLN A 29 18.00 -6.47 8.05
C GLN A 29 18.95 -6.60 6.85
N TYR A 30 18.40 -6.82 5.65
CA TYR A 30 19.15 -7.05 4.43
C TYR A 30 19.19 -5.81 3.54
N ASP A 31 18.08 -5.08 3.47
CA ASP A 31 17.93 -3.92 2.58
C ASP A 31 18.13 -2.57 3.29
N GLN A 32 18.28 -2.58 4.63
CA GLN A 32 18.43 -1.39 5.46
C GLN A 32 17.34 -0.35 5.17
N ALA A 33 16.12 -0.81 4.93
CA ALA A 33 14.99 0.05 4.63
C ALA A 33 14.82 1.13 5.74
N PRO A 34 14.65 2.41 5.36
CA PRO A 34 14.47 3.49 6.32
C PRO A 34 13.07 3.41 6.95
N PHE A 35 13.01 3.69 8.24
CA PHE A 35 11.78 3.86 9.02
C PHE A 35 11.80 5.24 9.69
N ASP A 36 10.65 5.68 10.17
CA ASP A 36 10.51 6.97 10.84
C ASP A 36 10.89 6.92 12.34
N ASP A 37 10.72 8.02 13.06
CA ASP A 37 11.09 8.08 14.49
C ASP A 37 10.23 7.14 15.38
N GLU A 38 9.10 6.63 14.87
CA GLU A 38 8.22 5.67 15.54
C GLU A 38 8.55 4.21 15.19
N GLY A 39 9.49 3.98 14.27
CA GLY A 39 9.89 2.63 13.84
C GLY A 39 9.00 2.02 12.76
N LEU A 40 8.23 2.83 12.04
CA LEU A 40 7.27 2.40 11.01
C LEU A 40 7.76 2.74 9.61
N PHE A 41 7.56 1.83 8.65
CA PHE A 41 8.04 2.01 7.27
C PHE A 41 7.20 2.99 6.45
N HIS A 42 5.90 3.11 6.76
CA HIS A 42 4.94 4.00 6.10
C HIS A 42 4.72 3.72 4.59
N TYR A 43 3.46 3.73 4.14
CA TYR A 43 3.11 3.43 2.74
C TYR A 43 2.26 4.54 2.12
N PRO A 44 2.86 5.61 1.57
CA PRO A 44 2.13 6.74 1.00
C PRO A 44 1.16 6.35 -0.13
N TYR A 45 1.46 5.28 -0.86
CA TYR A 45 0.58 4.77 -1.91
C TYR A 45 -0.71 4.13 -1.36
N LEU A 46 -0.72 3.68 -0.09
CA LEU A 46 -1.92 3.17 0.56
C LEU A 46 -2.90 4.28 0.93
N ASP A 47 -2.47 5.54 0.98
CA ASP A 47 -3.37 6.69 1.13
C ASP A 47 -4.20 6.96 -0.13
N ASN A 48 -3.72 6.50 -1.29
CA ASN A 48 -4.37 6.76 -2.58
C ASN A 48 -5.40 5.70 -2.99
N ILE A 49 -5.60 4.63 -2.19
CA ILE A 49 -6.48 3.50 -2.56
C ILE A 49 -7.94 3.94 -2.76
N GLY A 50 -8.39 4.98 -2.05
CA GLY A 50 -9.77 5.48 -2.13
C GLY A 50 -10.04 6.53 -3.20
N ARG A 51 -9.01 7.05 -3.91
CA ARG A 51 -9.20 8.18 -4.87
C ARG A 51 -9.53 7.76 -6.30
N ARG A 52 -9.55 6.47 -6.62
CA ARG A 52 -10.05 6.00 -7.92
C ARG A 52 -11.53 5.64 -7.81
N GLN A 53 -12.39 6.66 -7.77
CA GLN A 53 -13.79 6.48 -8.12
C GLN A 53 -13.98 6.66 -9.63
N ALA A 54 -14.91 5.89 -10.17
CA ALA A 54 -15.18 5.68 -11.59
C ALA A 54 -15.40 6.98 -12.40
N GLY A 55 -14.90 6.97 -13.63
CA GLY A 55 -15.38 7.85 -14.72
C GLY A 55 -14.88 9.28 -14.70
N THR A 56 -13.77 9.54 -15.39
CA THR A 56 -13.60 10.83 -16.06
C THR A 56 -13.43 10.51 -17.54
N PRO A 57 -14.38 10.91 -18.43
CA PRO A 57 -14.15 10.75 -19.85
C PRO A 57 -12.97 11.65 -20.21
N ALA A 58 -12.04 11.11 -21.02
CA ALA A 58 -11.03 11.91 -21.66
C ALA A 58 -11.75 13.04 -22.41
N LEU A 59 -11.59 14.28 -21.92
CA LEU A 59 -11.96 15.46 -22.67
C LEU A 59 -11.12 15.48 -23.95
N SER A 60 -11.83 15.70 -25.06
CA SER A 60 -11.38 15.66 -26.45
C SER A 60 -10.16 16.52 -26.76
#